data_AF-A0A2V3I1Y3-F1
#
_entry.id   AF-A0A2V3I1Y3-F1
#
_cell.length_a   1.000
_cell.length_b   1.000
_cell.length_c   1.000
_cell.angle_alpha   90.00
_cell.angle_beta   90.00
_cell.angle_gamma   90.00
#
_symmetry.space_group_name_H-M   'P 1'
#
loop_
_entity.id
_entity.type
_entity.pdbx_description
1 polymer ?
#
loop_
_entity_poly.entity_id
_entity_poly.type
_entity_poly.pdbx_seq_one_letter_code
_entity_poly.pdbx_strand_id
1 'polypeptide(L)'
;MRKSLGRRIDSIAKWFLKFRLVSLPARAIANSSYAWSFISRTDRIRTNRLRDRLKESELPQHISIIMDGNRRFAWNKEIERDLGHRHGKEKLKEVMDWIIDLEIPYLTVYALSTENIHERAPEELGALYDLYVTGLNEIAEDPRIHERGVKVQAMGRLEMLPERVREAIGNAQSRTEDYTNFLFTVCLAYGGREEIVDAVREVASDHAKGELALESINTEQISSRMYTADLPDPDLVIRTSGEERISNFLLWQIAYSELHFTDVYWPSFSKEDLYEAIESYQSRRRRYGE
;
A
#
# COMPACT_ATOMS: atom_id res chain seq x y z
N MET A 1 39.03 4.32 45.10
CA MET A 1 37.61 4.18 45.53
C MET A 1 36.59 4.06 44.38
N ARG A 2 36.71 4.75 43.23
CA ARG A 2 35.71 4.68 42.13
C ARG A 2 35.62 3.34 41.36
N LYS A 3 36.67 2.50 41.33
CA LYS A 3 36.66 1.19 40.62
C LYS A 3 35.95 0.04 41.39
N SER A 4 35.68 0.21 42.69
CA SER A 4 35.04 -0.82 43.53
C SER A 4 33.51 -0.71 43.54
N LEU A 5 32.98 0.51 43.40
CA LEU A 5 31.53 0.76 43.34
C LEU A 5 30.90 0.24 42.04
N GLY A 6 31.57 0.44 40.90
CA GLY A 6 31.10 -0.03 39.59
C GLY A 6 31.01 -1.55 39.48
N ARG A 7 31.94 -2.30 40.10
CA ARG A 7 31.89 -3.77 40.12
C ARG A 7 30.75 -4.33 40.99
N ARG A 8 30.37 -3.62 42.05
CA ARG A 8 29.22 -3.99 42.89
C ARG A 8 27.89 -3.75 42.15
N ILE A 9 27.76 -2.65 41.41
CA ILE A 9 26.57 -2.36 40.60
C ILE A 9 26.43 -3.39 39.46
N ASP A 10 27.53 -3.72 38.78
CA ASP A 10 27.55 -4.70 37.69
C ASP A 10 27.26 -6.13 38.19
N SER A 11 27.74 -6.48 39.39
CA SER A 11 27.41 -7.74 40.08
C SER A 11 25.93 -7.84 40.45
N ILE A 12 25.32 -6.73 40.90
CA ILE A 12 23.90 -6.69 41.25
C ILE A 12 23.04 -6.79 39.99
N ALA A 13 23.39 -6.08 38.91
CA ALA A 13 22.71 -6.16 37.62
C ALA A 13 22.78 -7.58 37.02
N LYS A 14 23.96 -8.22 37.05
CA LYS A 14 24.15 -9.62 36.63
C LYS A 14 23.37 -10.62 37.50
N TRP A 15 23.25 -10.34 38.81
CA TRP A 15 22.46 -11.16 39.73
C TRP A 15 20.95 -11.04 39.45
N PHE A 16 20.43 -9.84 39.15
CA PHE A 16 19.04 -9.62 38.74
C PHE A 16 18.70 -10.29 37.40
N LEU A 17 19.61 -10.25 36.42
CA LEU A 17 19.48 -10.94 35.14
C LEU A 17 19.52 -12.47 35.29
N LYS A 18 20.37 -13.00 36.19
CA LYS A 18 20.52 -14.43 36.45
C LYS A 18 19.28 -15.09 37.08
N PHE A 19 18.44 -14.33 37.78
CA PHE A 19 17.27 -14.86 38.49
C PHE A 19 15.91 -14.59 37.84
N ARG A 20 15.83 -13.94 36.65
CA ARG A 20 14.54 -13.57 36.00
C ARG A 20 13.56 -12.81 36.93
N LEU A 21 14.02 -12.30 38.07
CA LEU A 21 13.21 -11.73 39.15
C LEU A 21 12.65 -10.34 38.82
N VAL A 22 13.04 -9.76 37.68
CA VAL A 22 12.47 -8.51 37.14
C VAL A 22 11.51 -8.77 35.96
N SER A 23 11.41 -10.00 35.45
CA SER A 23 10.58 -10.30 34.27
C SER A 23 9.08 -10.21 34.54
N LEU A 24 8.65 -10.56 35.76
CA LEU A 24 7.25 -10.47 36.19
C LEU A 24 6.81 -9.02 36.46
N PRO A 25 7.54 -8.20 37.27
CA PRO A 25 7.16 -6.80 37.45
C PRO A 25 7.35 -5.96 36.18
N ALA A 26 8.37 -6.22 35.34
CA ALA A 26 8.53 -5.51 34.07
C ALA A 26 7.40 -5.84 33.06
N ARG A 27 6.94 -7.10 33.00
CA ARG A 27 5.76 -7.47 32.20
C ARG A 27 4.48 -6.86 32.75
N ALA A 28 4.30 -6.83 34.08
CA ALA A 28 3.13 -6.20 34.70
C ALA A 28 3.11 -4.67 34.51
N ILE A 29 4.28 -4.03 34.56
CA ILE A 29 4.43 -2.59 34.29
C ILE A 29 4.24 -2.30 32.80
N ALA A 30 4.85 -3.07 31.88
CA ALA A 30 4.67 -2.92 30.45
C ALA A 30 3.22 -3.18 29.98
N ASN A 31 2.51 -4.10 30.64
CA ASN A 31 1.09 -4.37 30.41
C ASN A 31 0.15 -3.48 31.25
N SER A 32 0.67 -2.48 31.96
CA SER A 32 -0.18 -1.54 32.70
C SER A 32 -0.81 -0.53 31.74
N SER A 33 -2.04 -0.13 32.03
CA SER A 33 -2.74 0.93 31.29
C SER A 33 -1.95 2.24 31.24
N TYR A 34 -1.15 2.52 32.28
CA TYR A 34 -0.28 3.69 32.34
C TYR A 34 0.94 3.58 31.41
N ALA A 35 1.58 2.42 31.32
CA ALA A 35 2.66 2.21 30.36
C ALA A 35 2.16 2.23 28.93
N TRP A 36 1.02 1.60 28.64
CA TRP A 36 0.35 1.70 27.35
C TRP A 36 -0.04 3.16 27.01
N SER A 37 -0.57 3.91 27.98
CA SER A 37 -0.90 5.33 27.80
C SER A 37 0.35 6.19 27.55
N PHE A 38 1.47 5.88 28.21
CA PHE A 38 2.73 6.59 28.01
C PHE A 38 3.36 6.26 26.66
N ILE A 39 3.45 4.98 26.30
CA ILE A 39 3.99 4.49 25.02
C ILE A 39 3.16 5.05 23.85
N SER A 40 1.83 4.93 23.90
CA SER A 40 0.96 5.50 22.86
C SER A 40 1.08 7.02 22.74
N ARG A 41 1.32 7.75 23.84
CA ARG A 41 1.61 9.19 23.80
C ARG A 41 2.96 9.47 23.15
N THR A 42 4.01 8.71 23.50
CA THR A 42 5.34 8.92 22.92
C THR A 42 5.38 8.58 21.44
N ASP A 43 4.71 7.49 21.04
CA ASP A 43 4.59 7.09 19.64
C ASP A 43 3.85 8.17 18.85
N ARG A 44 2.69 8.64 19.35
CA ARG A 44 1.97 9.76 18.72
C ARG A 44 2.82 11.03 18.57
N ILE A 45 3.62 11.38 19.57
CA ILE A 45 4.52 12.54 19.48
C ILE A 45 5.59 12.31 18.41
N ARG A 46 6.15 11.10 18.34
CA ARG A 46 7.14 10.73 17.31
C ARG A 46 6.54 10.82 15.92
N THR A 47 5.34 10.28 15.72
CA THR A 47 4.64 10.27 14.43
C THR A 47 4.26 11.66 13.97
N ASN A 48 3.79 12.52 14.88
CA ASN A 48 3.50 13.92 14.56
C ASN A 48 4.77 14.68 14.17
N ARG A 49 5.87 14.50 14.92
CA ARG A 49 7.17 15.11 14.56
C ARG A 49 7.66 14.62 13.20
N LEU A 50 7.50 13.32 12.92
CA LEU A 50 7.88 12.76 11.63
C LEU A 50 7.04 13.40 10.51
N ARG A 51 5.72 13.48 10.67
CA ARG A 51 4.83 14.19 9.73
C ARG A 51 5.28 15.62 9.45
N ASP A 52 5.55 16.37 10.52
CA ASP A 52 5.91 17.78 10.38
C ASP A 52 7.24 17.93 9.62
N ARG A 53 8.23 17.05 9.85
CA ARG A 53 9.47 16.99 9.05
C ARG A 53 9.23 16.59 7.61
N LEU A 54 8.32 15.64 7.34
CA LEU A 54 8.01 15.22 5.98
C LEU A 54 7.46 16.40 5.16
N LYS A 55 6.62 17.24 5.77
CA LYS A 55 6.06 18.44 5.12
C LYS A 55 7.09 19.55 4.87
N GLU A 56 8.30 19.47 5.44
CA GLU A 56 9.40 20.40 5.14
C GLU A 56 10.14 20.05 3.83
N SER A 57 9.71 19.01 3.10
CA SER A 57 10.33 18.56 1.86
C SER A 57 9.30 18.09 0.86
N GLU A 58 9.69 17.95 -0.41
CA GLU A 58 8.80 17.42 -1.44
C GLU A 58 8.28 16.05 -1.06
N LEU A 59 6.95 15.91 -1.07
CA LEU A 59 6.27 14.64 -0.91
C LEU A 59 6.12 13.96 -2.29
N PRO A 60 6.11 12.62 -2.34
CA PRO A 60 5.71 11.93 -3.56
C PRO A 60 4.30 12.36 -3.94
N GLN A 61 4.05 12.57 -5.24
CA GLN A 61 2.73 12.88 -5.77
C GLN A 61 1.90 11.61 -5.96
N HIS A 62 2.56 10.50 -6.29
CA HIS A 62 1.90 9.22 -6.50
C HIS A 62 2.56 8.11 -5.70
N ILE A 63 1.80 7.51 -4.77
CA ILE A 63 2.21 6.32 -4.02
C ILE A 63 1.49 5.09 -4.56
N SER A 64 2.24 4.03 -4.85
CA SER A 64 1.70 2.73 -5.25
C SER A 64 2.02 1.66 -4.20
N ILE A 65 1.07 0.80 -3.83
CA ILE A 65 1.24 -0.17 -2.75
C ILE A 65 0.89 -1.61 -3.18
N ILE A 66 1.84 -2.52 -3.01
CA ILE A 66 1.64 -3.97 -3.09
C ILE A 66 1.30 -4.49 -1.69
N MET A 67 0.00 -4.75 -1.45
CA MET A 67 -0.58 -5.11 -0.15
C MET A 67 -0.40 -6.60 0.20
N ASP A 68 0.85 -7.05 0.33
CA ASP A 68 1.20 -8.45 0.60
C ASP A 68 1.21 -8.76 2.12
N GLY A 69 1.07 -10.04 2.47
CA GLY A 69 1.15 -10.53 3.84
C GLY A 69 -0.19 -10.86 4.51
N ASN A 70 -1.33 -10.64 3.87
CA ASN A 70 -2.67 -10.91 4.44
C ASN A 70 -2.83 -12.35 4.96
N ARG A 71 -2.45 -13.36 4.14
CA ARG A 71 -2.52 -14.78 4.52
C ARG A 71 -1.53 -15.15 5.64
N ARG A 72 -0.32 -14.58 5.60
CA ARG A 72 0.72 -14.80 6.61
C ARG A 72 0.34 -14.18 7.96
N PHE A 73 -0.28 -13.00 7.93
CA PHE A 73 -0.88 -12.39 9.11
C PHE A 73 -1.95 -13.28 9.74
N ALA A 74 -2.88 -13.80 8.93
CA ALA A 74 -3.94 -14.69 9.41
C ALA A 74 -3.36 -15.95 10.10
N TRP A 75 -2.38 -16.60 9.47
CA TRP A 75 -1.67 -17.74 10.07
C TRP A 75 -1.04 -17.36 11.41
N ASN A 76 -0.25 -16.30 11.45
CA ASN A 76 0.48 -15.88 12.67
C ASN A 76 -0.42 -15.47 13.83
N LYS A 77 -1.68 -15.09 13.53
CA LYS A 77 -2.70 -14.74 14.52
C LYS A 77 -3.65 -15.89 14.83
N GLU A 78 -3.45 -17.06 14.24
CA GLU A 78 -4.33 -18.23 14.36
C GLU A 78 -5.79 -17.92 13.99
N ILE A 79 -5.99 -17.02 13.01
CA ILE A 79 -7.31 -16.64 12.49
C ILE A 79 -7.50 -17.15 11.06
N GLU A 80 -8.75 -17.25 10.63
CA GLU A 80 -9.10 -17.65 9.27
C GLU A 80 -8.55 -16.66 8.22
N ARG A 81 -8.25 -17.18 7.02
CA ARG A 81 -7.69 -16.38 5.92
C ARG A 81 -8.59 -15.21 5.53
N ASP A 82 -9.90 -15.45 5.51
CA ASP A 82 -10.91 -14.44 5.17
C ASP A 82 -10.91 -13.29 6.18
N LEU A 83 -10.64 -13.59 7.47
CA LEU A 83 -10.43 -12.55 8.48
C LEU A 83 -9.18 -11.73 8.16
N GLY A 84 -8.09 -12.34 7.72
CA GLY A 84 -6.89 -11.61 7.29
C GLY A 84 -7.17 -10.63 6.14
N HIS A 85 -7.93 -11.05 5.13
CA HIS A 85 -8.35 -10.19 4.03
C HIS A 85 -9.27 -9.04 4.47
N ARG A 86 -10.20 -9.30 5.40
CA ARG A 86 -11.03 -8.23 6.01
C ARG A 86 -10.20 -7.20 6.77
N HIS A 87 -9.22 -7.63 7.57
CA HIS A 87 -8.31 -6.69 8.23
C HIS A 87 -7.49 -5.90 7.21
N GLY A 88 -7.08 -6.52 6.10
CA GLY A 88 -6.42 -5.84 4.99
C GLY A 88 -7.28 -4.74 4.35
N LYS A 89 -8.58 -4.98 4.17
CA LYS A 89 -9.53 -3.97 3.69
C LYS A 89 -9.65 -2.78 4.65
N GLU A 90 -9.79 -3.04 5.95
CA GLU A 90 -9.87 -1.95 6.93
C GLU A 90 -8.56 -1.16 7.01
N LYS A 91 -7.42 -1.84 6.89
CA LYS A 91 -6.13 -1.17 6.81
C LYS A 91 -6.00 -0.24 5.60
N LEU A 92 -6.54 -0.66 4.45
CA LEU A 92 -6.55 0.17 3.25
C LEU A 92 -7.31 1.49 3.46
N LYS A 93 -8.44 1.45 4.17
CA LYS A 93 -9.18 2.67 4.53
C LYS A 93 -8.32 3.61 5.40
N GLU A 94 -7.65 3.06 6.41
CA GLU A 94 -6.75 3.86 7.27
C GLU A 94 -5.59 4.48 6.47
N VAL A 95 -4.93 3.69 5.60
CA VAL A 95 -3.80 4.18 4.79
C VAL A 95 -4.25 5.27 3.82
N MET A 96 -5.42 5.11 3.19
CA MET A 96 -5.99 6.13 2.32
C MET A 96 -6.26 7.43 3.10
N ASP A 97 -6.85 7.36 4.29
CA ASP A 97 -7.04 8.54 5.16
C ASP A 97 -5.70 9.22 5.48
N TRP A 98 -4.64 8.45 5.75
CA TRP A 98 -3.31 9.02 6.03
C TRP A 98 -2.65 9.68 4.83
N ILE A 99 -2.85 9.14 3.63
CA ILE A 99 -2.31 9.69 2.37
C ILE A 99 -3.08 10.98 1.99
N ILE A 100 -4.40 10.98 2.14
CA ILE A 100 -5.24 12.17 1.93
C ILE A 100 -4.85 13.28 2.92
N ASP A 101 -4.61 12.97 4.19
CA ASP A 101 -4.14 13.93 5.20
C ASP A 101 -2.76 14.54 4.87
N LEU A 102 -1.95 13.84 4.07
CA LEU A 102 -0.67 14.33 3.55
C LEU A 102 -0.80 15.13 2.26
N GLU A 103 -2.01 15.24 1.69
CA GLU A 103 -2.28 15.95 0.43
C GLU A 103 -1.54 15.33 -0.77
N ILE A 104 -1.31 14.02 -0.73
CA ILE A 104 -0.74 13.24 -1.83
C ILE A 104 -1.88 12.85 -2.78
N PRO A 105 -1.89 13.30 -4.04
CA PRO A 105 -3.08 13.23 -4.90
C PRO A 105 -3.40 11.84 -5.48
N TYR A 106 -2.43 10.93 -5.60
CA TYR A 106 -2.63 9.64 -6.25
C TYR A 106 -2.23 8.46 -5.36
N LEU A 107 -3.15 7.48 -5.26
CA LEU A 107 -2.90 6.19 -4.62
C LEU A 107 -3.30 5.05 -5.54
N THR A 108 -2.35 4.19 -5.89
CA THR A 108 -2.63 2.95 -6.63
C THR A 108 -2.34 1.72 -5.78
N VAL A 109 -3.24 0.76 -5.72
CA VAL A 109 -3.05 -0.46 -4.91
C VAL A 109 -3.21 -1.74 -5.72
N TYR A 110 -2.34 -2.72 -5.43
CA TYR A 110 -2.41 -4.02 -6.07
C TYR A 110 -3.32 -4.98 -5.29
N ALA A 111 -4.56 -5.15 -5.76
CA ALA A 111 -5.56 -5.96 -5.07
C ALA A 111 -5.64 -7.40 -5.58
N LEU A 112 -5.65 -7.61 -6.90
CA LEU A 112 -5.73 -8.95 -7.50
C LEU A 112 -4.90 -9.01 -8.79
N SER A 113 -3.89 -9.90 -8.82
CA SER A 113 -3.12 -10.14 -10.03
C SER A 113 -3.79 -11.11 -11.01
N THR A 114 -3.38 -11.06 -12.27
CA THR A 114 -3.75 -12.07 -13.28
C THR A 114 -3.29 -13.47 -12.86
N GLU A 115 -2.08 -13.61 -12.31
CA GLU A 115 -1.58 -14.92 -11.83
C GLU A 115 -2.45 -15.44 -10.67
N ASN A 116 -2.92 -14.57 -9.77
CA ASN A 116 -3.78 -14.98 -8.67
C ASN A 116 -5.13 -15.54 -9.12
N ILE A 117 -5.68 -15.08 -10.24
CA ILE A 117 -6.91 -15.63 -10.82
C ILE A 117 -6.69 -17.07 -11.30
N HIS A 118 -5.48 -17.40 -11.77
CA HIS A 118 -5.16 -18.73 -12.29
C HIS A 118 -4.67 -19.70 -11.21
N GLU A 119 -3.96 -19.20 -10.19
CA GLU A 119 -3.28 -20.03 -9.19
C GLU A 119 -4.13 -20.33 -7.94
N ARG A 120 -5.11 -19.48 -7.61
CA ARG A 120 -5.89 -19.62 -6.37
C ARG A 120 -7.10 -20.54 -6.56
N ALA A 121 -7.49 -21.21 -5.47
CA ALA A 121 -8.67 -22.07 -5.46
C ALA A 121 -9.96 -21.26 -5.71
N PRO A 122 -10.98 -21.82 -6.39
CA PRO A 122 -12.23 -21.13 -6.68
C PRO A 122 -12.94 -20.55 -5.45
N GLU A 123 -12.88 -21.25 -4.32
CA GLU A 123 -13.48 -20.80 -3.06
C GLU A 123 -12.77 -19.56 -2.50
N GLU A 124 -11.42 -19.53 -2.57
CA GLU A 124 -10.62 -18.36 -2.15
C GLU A 124 -10.89 -17.16 -3.06
N LEU A 125 -11.00 -17.37 -4.37
CA LEU A 125 -11.38 -16.32 -5.32
C LEU A 125 -12.79 -15.80 -5.06
N GLY A 126 -13.74 -16.69 -4.75
CA GLY A 126 -15.11 -16.33 -4.39
C GLY A 126 -15.15 -15.36 -3.21
N ALA A 127 -14.42 -15.67 -2.13
CA ALA A 127 -14.33 -14.83 -0.95
C ALA A 127 -13.66 -13.46 -1.24
N LEU A 128 -12.63 -13.43 -2.11
CA LEU A 128 -12.02 -12.16 -2.53
C LEU A 128 -12.99 -11.32 -3.36
N TYR A 129 -13.74 -11.92 -4.28
CA TYR A 129 -14.76 -11.23 -5.04
C TYR A 129 -15.86 -10.65 -4.13
N ASP A 130 -16.29 -11.38 -3.09
CA ASP A 130 -17.21 -10.86 -2.07
C ASP A 130 -16.64 -9.64 -1.35
N LEU A 131 -15.35 -9.69 -0.98
CA LEU A 131 -14.63 -8.58 -0.35
C LEU A 131 -14.61 -7.35 -1.26
N TYR A 132 -14.30 -7.52 -2.55
CA TYR A 132 -14.26 -6.43 -3.52
C TYR A 132 -15.64 -5.81 -3.75
N VAL A 133 -16.68 -6.63 -3.96
CA VAL A 133 -18.06 -6.14 -4.11
C VAL A 133 -18.47 -5.33 -2.87
N THR A 134 -18.21 -5.86 -1.68
CA THR A 134 -18.53 -5.16 -0.43
C THR A 134 -17.74 -3.87 -0.29
N GLY A 135 -16.43 -3.89 -0.53
CA GLY A 135 -15.56 -2.72 -0.40
C GLY A 135 -15.88 -1.61 -1.40
N LEU A 136 -16.13 -1.94 -2.67
CA LEU A 136 -16.46 -0.97 -3.71
C LEU A 136 -17.84 -0.33 -3.48
N ASN A 137 -18.84 -1.11 -3.07
CA ASN A 137 -20.16 -0.57 -2.72
C ASN A 137 -20.11 0.29 -1.45
N GLU A 138 -19.32 -0.09 -0.44
CA GLU A 138 -19.09 0.78 0.72
C GLU A 138 -18.43 2.11 0.33
N ILE A 139 -17.40 2.07 -0.53
CA ILE A 139 -16.73 3.28 -1.03
C ILE A 139 -17.73 4.19 -1.76
N ALA A 140 -18.64 3.62 -2.55
CA ALA A 140 -19.63 4.35 -3.33
C ALA A 140 -20.67 5.10 -2.48
N GLU A 141 -20.77 4.80 -1.18
CA GLU A 141 -21.72 5.39 -0.24
C GLU A 141 -21.04 6.07 0.96
N ASP A 142 -19.72 5.92 1.13
CA ASP A 142 -18.99 6.44 2.29
C ASP A 142 -18.97 7.99 2.27
N PRO A 143 -19.55 8.66 3.27
CA PRO A 143 -19.56 10.13 3.32
C PRO A 143 -18.16 10.73 3.22
N ARG A 144 -17.13 10.06 3.75
CA ARG A 144 -15.75 10.55 3.71
C ARG A 144 -15.21 10.61 2.28
N ILE A 145 -15.55 9.63 1.44
CA ILE A 145 -15.14 9.60 0.01
C ILE A 145 -15.71 10.81 -0.71
N HIS A 146 -17.00 11.08 -0.51
CA HIS A 146 -17.69 12.21 -1.13
C HIS A 146 -17.23 13.57 -0.58
N GLU A 147 -17.09 13.71 0.74
CA GLU A 147 -16.63 14.94 1.39
C GLU A 147 -15.19 15.30 1.02
N ARG A 148 -14.32 14.29 0.85
CA ARG A 148 -12.92 14.48 0.43
C ARG A 148 -12.77 14.63 -1.08
N GLY A 149 -13.81 14.34 -1.88
CA GLY A 149 -13.73 14.38 -3.34
C GLY A 149 -12.78 13.32 -3.90
N VAL A 150 -12.93 12.08 -3.43
CA VAL A 150 -12.12 10.93 -3.87
C VAL A 150 -12.72 10.30 -5.11
N LYS A 151 -12.04 10.42 -6.26
CA LYS A 151 -12.36 9.69 -7.48
C LYS A 151 -11.82 8.27 -7.41
N VAL A 152 -12.64 7.30 -7.75
CA VAL A 152 -12.29 5.88 -7.69
C VAL A 152 -12.24 5.31 -9.10
N GLN A 153 -11.23 4.49 -9.38
CA GLN A 153 -11.13 3.73 -10.62
C GLN A 153 -10.53 2.35 -10.40
N ALA A 154 -10.87 1.41 -11.29
CA ALA A 154 -10.27 0.09 -11.32
C ALA A 154 -9.50 -0.10 -12.63
N MET A 155 -8.37 -0.79 -12.56
CA MET A 155 -7.49 -1.07 -13.72
C MET A 155 -7.12 -2.55 -13.79
N GLY A 156 -6.97 -3.04 -15.02
CA GLY A 156 -6.63 -4.43 -15.33
C GLY A 156 -7.60 -5.03 -16.33
N ARG A 157 -7.56 -6.35 -16.49
CA ARG A 157 -8.45 -7.11 -17.37
C ARG A 157 -9.79 -7.35 -16.71
N LEU A 158 -10.56 -6.28 -16.51
CA LEU A 158 -11.80 -6.30 -15.74
C LEU A 158 -12.84 -7.28 -16.31
N GLU A 159 -12.79 -7.57 -17.61
CA GLU A 159 -13.61 -8.57 -18.30
C GLU A 159 -13.38 -10.01 -17.78
N MET A 160 -12.22 -10.29 -17.15
CA MET A 160 -11.96 -11.57 -16.48
C MET A 160 -12.73 -11.71 -15.16
N LEU A 161 -13.29 -10.62 -14.62
CA LEU A 161 -13.96 -10.62 -13.33
C LEU A 161 -15.45 -11.03 -13.49
N PRO A 162 -16.03 -11.70 -12.47
CA PRO A 162 -17.46 -11.99 -12.45
C PRO A 162 -18.31 -10.71 -12.57
N GLU A 163 -19.49 -10.83 -13.19
CA GLU A 163 -20.40 -9.69 -13.44
C GLU A 163 -20.63 -8.84 -12.18
N ARG A 164 -20.94 -9.47 -11.04
CA ARG A 164 -21.15 -8.77 -9.76
C ARG A 164 -19.98 -7.86 -9.33
N VAL A 165 -18.74 -8.22 -9.68
CA VAL A 165 -17.56 -7.41 -9.37
C VAL A 165 -17.49 -6.24 -10.34
N ARG A 166 -17.74 -6.47 -11.64
CA ARG A 166 -17.81 -5.41 -12.65
C ARG A 166 -18.91 -4.40 -12.37
N GLU A 167 -20.09 -4.85 -11.93
CA GLU A 167 -21.19 -3.99 -11.49
C GLU A 167 -20.79 -3.11 -10.30
N ALA A 168 -20.13 -3.69 -9.28
CA ALA A 168 -19.66 -2.93 -8.11
C ALA A 168 -18.58 -1.91 -8.48
N ILE A 169 -17.67 -2.26 -9.41
CA ILE A 169 -16.69 -1.32 -9.98
C ILE A 169 -17.43 -0.15 -10.66
N GLY A 170 -18.37 -0.44 -11.57
CA GLY A 170 -19.12 0.59 -12.29
C GLY A 170 -19.91 1.51 -11.36
N ASN A 171 -20.50 0.97 -10.29
CA ASN A 171 -21.16 1.76 -9.25
C ASN A 171 -20.18 2.73 -8.57
N ALA A 172 -19.02 2.26 -8.09
CA ALA A 172 -18.04 3.12 -7.43
C ALA A 172 -17.47 4.20 -8.36
N GLN A 173 -17.17 3.85 -9.61
CA GLN A 173 -16.65 4.81 -10.60
C GLN A 173 -17.68 5.89 -10.94
N SER A 174 -18.92 5.51 -11.26
CA SER A 174 -19.99 6.47 -11.60
C SER A 174 -20.33 7.40 -10.44
N ARG A 175 -20.36 6.90 -9.21
CA ARG A 175 -20.63 7.72 -8.00
C ARG A 175 -19.55 8.73 -7.68
N THR A 176 -18.36 8.59 -8.27
CA THR A 176 -17.18 9.39 -7.96
C THR A 176 -16.56 10.06 -9.20
N GLU A 177 -17.24 10.01 -10.36
CA GLU A 177 -16.66 10.38 -11.66
C GLU A 177 -16.24 11.85 -11.77
N ASP A 178 -17.03 12.72 -11.13
CA ASP A 178 -16.87 14.19 -11.13
C ASP A 178 -15.84 14.69 -10.12
N TYR A 179 -15.25 13.80 -9.30
CA TYR A 179 -14.30 14.19 -8.28
C TYR A 179 -12.87 14.33 -8.82
N THR A 180 -12.10 15.25 -8.24
CA THR A 180 -10.75 15.59 -8.72
C THR A 180 -9.71 15.79 -7.62
N ASN A 181 -10.09 15.75 -6.34
CA ASN A 181 -9.17 16.10 -5.25
C ASN A 181 -8.14 15.01 -4.97
N PHE A 182 -8.55 13.75 -5.14
CA PHE A 182 -7.72 12.58 -4.90
C PHE A 182 -8.18 11.45 -5.81
N LEU A 183 -7.24 10.72 -6.40
CA LEU A 183 -7.53 9.59 -7.29
C LEU A 183 -7.05 8.28 -6.66
N PHE A 184 -8.02 7.41 -6.37
CA PHE A 184 -7.80 6.08 -5.83
C PHE A 184 -7.97 5.03 -6.93
N THR A 185 -6.88 4.33 -7.25
CA THR A 185 -6.82 3.31 -8.29
C THR A 185 -6.65 1.93 -7.69
N VAL A 186 -7.55 1.00 -8.03
CA VAL A 186 -7.49 -0.40 -7.59
C VAL A 186 -7.14 -1.31 -8.77
N CYS A 187 -5.99 -1.96 -8.72
CA CYS A 187 -5.57 -2.92 -9.74
C CYS A 187 -6.21 -4.30 -9.48
N LEU A 188 -7.15 -4.71 -10.34
CA LEU A 188 -7.92 -5.95 -10.28
C LEU A 188 -7.78 -6.73 -11.59
N ALA A 189 -7.51 -8.03 -11.50
CA ALA A 189 -7.12 -8.83 -12.68
C ALA A 189 -5.98 -8.14 -13.46
N TYR A 190 -5.04 -7.56 -12.74
CA TYR A 190 -3.98 -6.72 -13.31
C TYR A 190 -2.67 -7.52 -13.44
N GLY A 191 -1.93 -7.25 -14.50
CA GLY A 191 -0.54 -7.65 -14.66
C GLY A 191 0.15 -6.72 -15.65
N GLY A 192 1.34 -6.24 -15.31
CA GLY A 192 2.06 -5.23 -16.11
C GLY A 192 2.51 -5.76 -17.47
N ARG A 193 2.84 -7.05 -17.57
CA ARG A 193 3.11 -7.71 -18.85
C ARG A 193 1.87 -7.72 -19.73
N GLU A 194 0.71 -8.03 -19.15
CA GLU A 194 -0.56 -8.06 -19.85
C GLU A 194 -0.95 -6.65 -20.32
N GLU A 195 -0.81 -5.64 -19.46
CA GLU A 195 -1.02 -4.23 -19.81
C GLU A 195 -0.14 -3.81 -21.00
N ILE A 196 1.17 -4.10 -20.97
CA ILE A 196 2.07 -3.79 -22.09
C ILE A 196 1.64 -4.48 -23.38
N VAL A 197 1.24 -5.76 -23.30
CA VAL A 197 0.77 -6.51 -24.48
C VAL A 197 -0.49 -5.89 -25.05
N ASP A 198 -1.43 -5.47 -24.21
CA ASP A 198 -2.70 -4.90 -24.63
C ASP A 198 -2.49 -3.50 -25.24
N ALA A 199 -1.63 -2.65 -24.65
CA ALA A 199 -1.23 -1.37 -25.23
C ALA A 199 -0.53 -1.54 -26.60
N VAL A 200 0.37 -2.50 -26.74
CA VAL A 200 1.05 -2.80 -28.02
C VAL A 200 0.07 -3.30 -29.08
N ARG A 201 -0.95 -4.07 -28.70
CA ARG A 201 -2.01 -4.51 -29.63
C ARG A 201 -2.83 -3.33 -30.14
N GLU A 202 -3.13 -2.36 -29.30
CA GLU A 202 -3.82 -1.13 -29.72
C GLU A 202 -2.97 -0.32 -30.69
N VAL A 203 -1.68 -0.10 -30.37
CA VAL A 203 -0.72 0.55 -31.29
C VAL A 203 -0.68 -0.16 -32.65
N ALA A 204 -0.60 -1.50 -32.65
CA ALA A 204 -0.58 -2.28 -33.87
C ALA A 204 -1.91 -2.20 -34.64
N SER A 205 -3.04 -2.12 -33.95
CA SER A 205 -4.37 -1.94 -34.55
C SER A 205 -4.47 -0.59 -35.26
N ASP A 206 -4.06 0.49 -34.60
CA ASP A 206 -4.11 1.84 -35.16
C ASP A 206 -3.16 1.99 -36.35
N HIS A 207 -1.98 1.35 -36.28
CA HIS A 207 -1.08 1.27 -37.43
C HIS A 207 -1.71 0.53 -38.61
N ALA A 208 -2.35 -0.62 -38.36
CA ALA A 208 -3.00 -1.40 -39.42
C ALA A 208 -4.18 -0.68 -40.09
N LYS A 209 -4.85 0.23 -39.35
CA LYS A 209 -5.90 1.12 -39.91
C LYS A 209 -5.35 2.32 -40.68
N GLY A 210 -4.03 2.58 -40.60
CA GLY A 210 -3.40 3.77 -41.18
C GLY A 210 -3.55 5.03 -40.32
N GLU A 211 -3.98 4.88 -39.06
CA GLU A 211 -4.17 5.99 -38.11
C GLU A 211 -2.85 6.38 -37.40
N LEU A 212 -1.86 5.48 -37.41
CA LEU A 212 -0.54 5.70 -36.82
C LEU A 212 0.59 5.21 -37.74
N ALA A 213 1.53 6.10 -38.08
CA ALA A 213 2.72 5.72 -38.85
C ALA A 213 3.71 4.92 -37.98
N LEU A 214 4.39 3.93 -38.57
CA LEU A 214 5.35 3.07 -37.86
C LEU A 214 6.46 3.89 -37.19
N GLU A 215 6.95 4.93 -37.85
CA GLU A 215 8.01 5.82 -37.38
C GLU A 215 7.55 6.73 -36.23
N SER A 216 6.23 6.87 -36.04
CA SER A 216 5.65 7.64 -34.94
C SER A 216 5.42 6.79 -33.68
N ILE A 217 5.61 5.47 -33.76
CA ILE A 217 5.48 4.57 -32.60
C ILE A 217 6.68 4.78 -31.67
N ASN A 218 6.40 5.30 -30.48
CA ASN A 218 7.39 5.59 -29.45
C ASN A 218 6.80 5.32 -28.05
N THR A 219 7.56 5.63 -27.00
CA THR A 219 7.13 5.42 -25.60
C THR A 219 5.85 6.18 -25.25
N GLU A 220 5.64 7.38 -25.81
CA GLU A 220 4.40 8.16 -25.62
C GLU A 220 3.19 7.40 -26.15
N GLN A 221 3.30 6.86 -27.37
CA GLN A 221 2.20 6.13 -28.02
C GLN A 221 1.83 4.84 -27.27
N ILE A 222 2.80 4.18 -26.64
CA ILE A 222 2.51 3.02 -25.79
C ILE A 222 1.88 3.49 -24.47
N SER A 223 2.46 4.52 -23.84
CA SER A 223 1.98 5.03 -22.54
C SER A 223 0.54 5.53 -22.60
N SER A 224 0.14 6.19 -23.69
CA SER A 224 -1.23 6.68 -23.88
C SER A 224 -2.29 5.58 -24.08
N ARG A 225 -1.86 4.32 -24.21
CA ARG A 225 -2.71 3.12 -24.38
C ARG A 225 -2.57 2.13 -23.22
N MET A 226 -1.77 2.46 -22.21
CA MET A 226 -1.73 1.71 -20.96
C MET A 226 -3.04 1.94 -20.18
N TYR A 227 -3.40 1.03 -19.27
CA TYR A 227 -4.55 1.23 -18.38
C TYR A 227 -4.42 2.49 -17.51
N THR A 228 -3.18 2.94 -17.34
CA THR A 228 -2.73 4.05 -16.51
C THR A 228 -2.53 5.36 -17.28
N ALA A 229 -3.00 5.49 -18.53
CA ALA A 229 -2.72 6.65 -19.39
C ALA A 229 -3.04 8.02 -18.75
N ASP A 230 -4.04 8.08 -17.86
CA ASP A 230 -4.45 9.30 -17.15
C ASP A 230 -3.78 9.51 -15.78
N LEU A 231 -2.80 8.66 -15.43
CA LEU A 231 -2.05 8.73 -14.17
C LEU A 231 -0.61 9.19 -14.40
N PRO A 232 -0.04 10.03 -13.51
CA PRO A 232 1.40 10.20 -13.47
C PRO A 232 2.06 8.89 -13.03
N ASP A 233 3.32 8.69 -13.43
CA ASP A 233 4.11 7.57 -12.93
C ASP A 233 4.23 7.61 -11.40
N PRO A 234 4.26 6.45 -10.70
CA PRO A 234 4.48 6.42 -9.27
C PRO A 234 5.83 7.02 -8.90
N ASP A 235 5.84 7.88 -7.88
CA ASP A 235 7.07 8.35 -7.25
C ASP A 235 7.67 7.29 -6.32
N LEU A 236 6.79 6.61 -5.58
CA LEU A 236 7.15 5.67 -4.52
C LEU A 236 6.29 4.41 -4.62
N VAL A 237 6.93 3.25 -4.72
CA VAL A 237 6.29 1.94 -4.65
C VAL A 237 6.64 1.29 -3.33
N ILE A 238 5.62 1.00 -2.53
CA ILE A 238 5.74 0.32 -1.24
C ILE A 238 5.30 -1.13 -1.40
N ARG A 239 6.10 -2.06 -0.90
CA ARG A 239 5.69 -3.47 -0.78
C ARG A 239 5.89 -3.99 0.63
N THR A 240 4.83 -4.56 1.19
CA THR A 240 4.81 -5.15 2.53
C THR A 240 5.29 -6.59 2.53
N SER A 241 5.42 -7.17 3.73
CA SER A 241 5.69 -8.60 4.04
C SER A 241 7.09 -9.15 3.76
N GLY A 242 8.08 -8.28 3.50
CA GLY A 242 9.50 -8.65 3.37
C GLY A 242 9.88 -9.24 2.01
N GLU A 243 8.97 -9.21 1.03
CA GLU A 243 9.24 -9.72 -0.31
C GLU A 243 9.89 -8.63 -1.18
N GLU A 244 11.13 -8.82 -1.59
CA GLU A 244 11.88 -7.86 -2.43
C GLU A 244 11.71 -8.15 -3.93
N ARG A 245 10.47 -8.07 -4.42
CA ARG A 245 10.17 -8.20 -5.86
C ARG A 245 8.97 -7.33 -6.24
N ILE A 246 8.78 -7.10 -7.54
CA ILE A 246 7.65 -6.29 -8.05
C ILE A 246 6.39 -7.13 -8.32
N SER A 247 6.55 -8.43 -8.63
CA SER A 247 5.41 -9.33 -8.92
C SER A 247 4.50 -8.83 -10.04
N ASN A 248 5.08 -8.41 -11.17
CA ASN A 248 4.32 -8.00 -12.36
C ASN A 248 3.41 -6.77 -12.12
N PHE A 249 3.73 -5.91 -11.14
CA PHE A 249 2.99 -4.69 -10.83
C PHE A 249 3.61 -3.47 -11.51
N LEU A 250 2.80 -2.69 -12.26
CA LEU A 250 3.17 -1.40 -12.85
C LEU A 250 4.55 -1.38 -13.56
N LEU A 251 4.90 -2.44 -14.30
CA LEU A 251 6.26 -2.65 -14.81
C LEU A 251 6.78 -1.51 -15.69
N TRP A 252 5.90 -0.85 -16.43
CA TRP A 252 6.23 0.28 -17.29
C TRP A 252 6.41 1.56 -16.47
N GLN A 253 5.44 1.83 -15.61
CA GLN A 253 5.29 3.08 -14.87
C GLN A 253 6.34 3.21 -13.76
N ILE A 254 6.83 2.09 -13.21
CA ILE A 254 7.79 2.12 -12.10
C ILE A 254 9.24 2.22 -12.53
N ALA A 255 9.52 2.44 -13.81
CA ALA A 255 10.88 2.45 -14.36
C ALA A 255 11.83 3.41 -13.63
N TYR A 256 11.29 4.50 -13.07
CA TYR A 256 12.04 5.50 -12.32
C TYR A 256 11.53 5.73 -10.89
N SER A 257 10.63 4.88 -10.40
CA SER A 257 10.10 4.99 -9.03
C SER A 257 11.15 4.60 -7.99
N GLU A 258 11.05 5.20 -6.81
CA GLU A 258 11.71 4.66 -5.63
C GLU A 258 10.97 3.43 -5.11
N LEU A 259 11.73 2.39 -4.76
CA LEU A 259 11.19 1.15 -4.23
C LEU A 259 11.49 1.04 -2.73
N HIS A 260 10.43 0.85 -1.94
CA HIS A 260 10.51 0.65 -0.50
C HIS A 260 9.89 -0.70 -0.11
N PHE A 261 10.71 -1.59 0.43
CA PHE A 261 10.30 -2.90 0.91
C PHE A 261 10.32 -2.91 2.44
N THR A 262 9.26 -3.43 3.05
CA THR A 262 9.14 -3.57 4.51
C THR A 262 8.69 -4.97 4.91
N ASP A 263 9.25 -5.47 6.01
CA ASP A 263 8.90 -6.77 6.59
C ASP A 263 7.52 -6.80 7.25
N VAL A 264 6.90 -5.63 7.47
CA VAL A 264 5.59 -5.50 8.10
C VAL A 264 4.52 -6.11 7.20
N TYR A 265 3.69 -7.01 7.74
CA TYR A 265 2.53 -7.54 6.99
C TYR A 265 1.47 -6.48 6.78
N TRP A 266 0.79 -6.49 5.64
CA TRP A 266 -0.20 -5.47 5.30
C TRP A 266 -1.21 -5.17 6.41
N PRO A 267 -1.91 -6.14 7.04
CA PRO A 267 -2.85 -5.82 8.12
C PRO A 267 -2.23 -5.13 9.36
N SER A 268 -0.91 -5.24 9.54
CA SER A 268 -0.15 -4.61 10.62
C SER A 268 0.49 -3.27 10.24
N PHE A 269 0.39 -2.85 8.97
CA PHE A 269 1.02 -1.63 8.48
C PHE A 269 0.53 -0.40 9.26
N SER A 270 1.46 0.45 9.70
CA SER A 270 1.18 1.58 10.58
C SER A 270 1.38 2.91 9.87
N LYS A 271 0.94 4.00 10.51
CA LYS A 271 1.14 5.35 9.98
C LYS A 271 2.63 5.70 9.99
N GLU A 272 3.34 5.20 10.99
CA GLU A 272 4.78 5.30 11.13
C GLU A 272 5.49 4.61 9.96
N ASP A 273 5.07 3.41 9.57
CA ASP A 273 5.66 2.69 8.43
C ASP A 273 5.49 3.46 7.11
N LEU A 274 4.30 4.05 6.88
CA LEU A 274 4.06 4.91 5.72
C LEU A 274 5.01 6.11 5.72
N TYR A 275 5.16 6.76 6.88
CA TYR A 275 6.01 7.94 7.00
C TYR A 275 7.49 7.60 6.86
N GLU A 276 7.94 6.45 7.35
CA GLU A 276 9.30 5.94 7.14
C GLU A 276 9.56 5.63 5.65
N ALA A 277 8.56 5.10 4.92
CA ALA A 277 8.66 4.90 3.48
C ALA A 277 8.81 6.23 2.71
N ILE A 278 8.04 7.26 3.08
CA ILE A 278 8.13 8.60 2.49
C ILE A 278 9.47 9.27 2.85
N GLU A 279 9.93 9.16 4.10
CA GLU A 279 11.24 9.67 4.51
C GLU A 279 12.37 9.01 3.70
N SER A 280 12.23 7.71 3.40
CA SER A 280 13.15 6.99 2.51
C SER A 280 13.19 7.63 1.12
N TYR A 281 12.04 7.88 0.49
CA TYR A 281 11.95 8.59 -0.79
C TYR A 281 12.65 9.95 -0.75
N GLN A 282 12.33 10.78 0.25
CA GLN A 282 12.91 12.11 0.40
C GLN A 282 14.43 12.08 0.57
N SER A 283 14.95 11.10 1.33
CA SER A 283 16.39 10.95 1.55
C SER A 283 17.15 10.60 0.26
N ARG A 284 16.51 9.89 -0.68
CA ARG A 284 17.13 9.46 -1.94
C ARG A 284 17.12 10.57 -2.98
N ARG A 285 16.01 11.31 -3.14
CA ARG A 285 15.98 12.47 -4.05
C ARG A 285 17.02 13.52 -3.69
N ARG A 286 17.25 13.78 -2.40
CA ARG A 286 18.30 14.71 -1.95
C ARG A 286 19.70 14.31 -2.45
N ARG A 287 20.01 13.02 -2.57
CA ARG A 287 21.31 12.53 -3.09
C ARG A 287 21.49 12.69 -4.59
N TYR A 288 20.40 12.86 -5.35
CA TYR A 288 20.46 13.12 -6.80
C TYR A 288 20.57 14.62 -7.13
N GLY A 289 20.25 15.50 -6.17
CA GLY A 289 20.31 16.96 -6.31
C GLY A 289 21.58 17.61 -5.75
N GLU A 290 22.51 16.83 -5.19
CA GLU A 290 23.89 17.20 -4.82
C GLU A 290 24.88 16.66 -5.86
#